data_AF-A0A943IUS0-F1
#
_entry.id   AF-A0A943IUS0-F1
#
_cell.length_a   1.000
_cell.length_b   1.000
_cell.length_c   1.000
_cell.angle_alpha   90.00
_cell.angle_beta   90.00
_cell.angle_gamma   90.00
#
_symmetry.space_group_name_H-M   'P 1'
#
loop_
_entity.id
_entity.type
_entity.pdbx_description
1 polymer ?
#
loop_
_entity_poly.entity_id
_entity_poly.type
_entity_poly.pdbx_seq_one_letter_code
_entity_poly.pdbx_strand_id
1 'polypeptide(L)'
;MLIIAAGYDHSRIVEWQPKRKDARKKVLLFGFPAISPGMFQENILRAHEAEAAIETECFKDMDSNIYAPAYDPFVTAQAISEYVEKQNKRAPITNIYLSPLSTKPHALGMACIFYGNMDLIKTLV
;
A
#
# COMPACT_ATOMS: atom_id res chain seq x y z
N MET A 1 -1.06 6.63 -9.12
CA MET A 1 -1.16 5.34 -8.41
C MET A 1 -1.21 5.62 -6.92
N LEU A 2 -1.96 4.84 -6.13
CA LEU A 2 -2.07 4.98 -4.68
C LEU A 2 -1.71 3.65 -4.02
N ILE A 3 -0.68 3.66 -3.18
CA ILE A 3 -0.25 2.51 -2.38
C ILE A 3 -0.75 2.71 -0.95
N ILE A 4 -1.54 1.77 -0.46
CA ILE A 4 -2.13 1.79 0.87
C ILE A 4 -1.46 0.70 1.70
N ALA A 5 -0.76 1.06 2.77
CA ALA A 5 -0.33 0.06 3.74
C ALA A 5 -1.57 -0.41 4.50
N ALA A 6 -2.06 -1.60 4.17
CA ALA A 6 -3.21 -2.19 4.81
C ALA A 6 -2.83 -2.57 6.24
N GLY A 7 -3.54 -1.97 7.19
CA GLY A 7 -3.46 -2.28 8.61
C GLY A 7 -4.83 -2.68 9.13
N TYR A 8 -4.98 -2.65 10.45
CA TYR A 8 -6.22 -3.04 11.12
C TYR A 8 -7.37 -2.03 10.93
N ASP A 9 -7.04 -0.78 10.62
CA ASP A 9 -8.01 0.31 10.55
C ASP A 9 -8.61 0.44 9.14
N HIS A 10 -9.51 -0.48 8.81
CA HIS A 10 -10.30 -0.43 7.56
C HIS A 10 -11.15 0.83 7.45
N SER A 11 -11.60 1.40 8.58
CA SER A 11 -12.44 2.60 8.59
C SER A 11 -11.73 3.80 7.98
N ARG A 12 -10.41 3.95 8.24
CA ARG A 12 -9.58 4.97 7.60
C ARG A 12 -9.38 4.73 6.11
N ILE A 13 -9.27 3.48 5.67
CA ILE A 13 -9.19 3.16 4.24
C ILE A 13 -10.46 3.66 3.54
N VAL A 14 -11.63 3.35 4.10
CA VAL A 14 -12.93 3.77 3.56
C VAL A 14 -13.09 5.29 3.55
N GLU A 15 -12.62 6.00 4.57
CA GLU A 15 -12.75 7.46 4.67
C GLU A 15 -11.86 8.21 3.66
N TRP A 16 -10.62 7.74 3.47
CA TRP A 16 -9.61 8.49 2.72
C TRP A 16 -9.50 8.10 1.25
N GLN A 17 -9.85 6.86 0.88
CA GLN A 17 -9.83 6.39 -0.51
C GLN A 17 -10.64 7.26 -1.48
N PRO A 18 -11.90 7.62 -1.18
CA PRO A 18 -12.73 8.39 -2.11
C PRO A 18 -12.19 9.80 -2.41
N LYS A 19 -11.31 10.33 -1.55
CA LYS A 19 -10.70 11.65 -1.71
C LYS A 19 -9.62 11.67 -2.82
N ARG A 20 -9.20 10.52 -3.35
CA ARG A 20 -8.15 10.38 -4.39
C ARG A 20 -8.64 9.66 -5.64
N LYS A 21 -9.68 10.22 -6.28
CA LYS A 21 -10.23 9.71 -7.55
C LYS A 21 -9.26 9.80 -8.74
N ASP A 22 -8.26 10.66 -8.64
CA ASP A 22 -7.20 10.81 -9.64
C ASP A 22 -6.22 9.62 -9.64
N ALA A 23 -6.19 8.82 -8.57
CA ALA A 23 -5.41 7.60 -8.51
C ALA A 23 -6.09 6.45 -9.26
N ARG A 24 -5.75 6.31 -10.55
CA ARG A 24 -6.31 5.27 -11.45
C ARG A 24 -6.07 3.82 -11.03
N LYS A 25 -5.00 3.57 -10.26
CA LYS A 25 -4.63 2.25 -9.72
C LYS A 25 -4.38 2.38 -8.23
N LYS A 26 -5.09 1.57 -7.44
CA LYS A 26 -4.95 1.47 -5.99
C LYS A 26 -4.40 0.08 -5.67
N VAL A 27 -3.41 0.04 -4.77
CA VAL A 27 -2.62 -1.15 -4.47
C VAL A 27 -2.52 -1.30 -2.97
N LEU A 28 -2.79 -2.49 -2.45
CA LEU A 28 -2.62 -2.79 -1.03
C LEU A 28 -1.20 -3.29 -0.78
N LEU A 29 -0.62 -2.83 0.32
CA LEU A 29 0.60 -3.37 0.90
C LEU A 29 0.23 -4.12 2.16
N PHE A 30 0.41 -5.44 2.13
CA PHE A 30 0.17 -6.33 3.25
C PHE A 30 1.47 -6.68 3.98
N GLY A 31 1.38 -6.71 5.30
CA GLY A 31 2.48 -7.06 6.19
C GLY A 31 2.54 -8.54 6.52
N PHE A 32 3.60 -9.24 6.11
CA PHE A 32 3.89 -10.61 6.55
C PHE A 32 4.87 -10.65 7.72
N PRO A 33 4.78 -11.70 8.54
CA PRO A 33 3.99 -11.62 9.76
C PRO A 33 4.57 -10.59 10.74
N ALA A 34 3.70 -9.74 11.28
CA ALA A 34 3.92 -9.26 12.64
C ALA A 34 3.47 -10.41 13.56
N ILE A 35 4.38 -10.97 14.37
CA ILE A 35 4.17 -11.78 15.60
C ILE A 35 3.34 -13.09 15.49
N SER A 36 2.25 -13.20 14.71
CA SER A 36 1.44 -14.43 14.55
C SER A 36 0.71 -14.53 13.19
N PRO A 37 0.41 -15.75 12.70
CA PRO A 37 -0.38 -15.95 11.47
C PRO A 37 -1.78 -15.33 11.49
N GLY A 38 -2.41 -15.24 12.67
CA GLY A 38 -3.75 -14.66 12.82
C GLY A 38 -3.79 -13.17 12.47
N MET A 39 -2.71 -12.44 12.73
CA MET A 39 -2.60 -11.01 12.41
C MET A 39 -2.59 -10.74 10.90
N PHE A 40 -2.00 -11.63 10.11
CA PHE A 40 -2.06 -11.52 8.64
C PHE A 40 -3.48 -11.80 8.12
N GLN A 41 -4.12 -12.86 8.61
CA GLN A 41 -5.49 -13.21 8.21
C GLN A 41 -6.49 -12.12 8.57
N GLU A 42 -6.38 -11.55 9.76
CA GLU A 42 -7.23 -10.43 10.18
C GLU A 42 -7.02 -9.21 9.27
N ASN A 43 -5.78 -8.86 8.95
CA ASN A 43 -5.49 -7.75 8.03
C ASN A 43 -6.14 -7.97 6.64
N ILE A 44 -6.05 -9.17 6.09
CA ILE A 44 -6.71 -9.53 4.82
C ILE A 44 -8.22 -9.36 4.93
N LEU A 45 -8.84 -9.85 6.03
CA LEU A 45 -10.28 -9.72 6.26
C LEU A 45 -10.71 -8.24 6.35
N ARG A 46 -9.99 -7.43 7.14
CA ARG A 46 -10.25 -5.99 7.29
C ARG A 46 -10.10 -5.24 5.98
N ALA A 47 -9.08 -5.55 5.20
CA ALA A 47 -8.88 -4.94 3.90
C ALA A 47 -9.99 -5.35 2.91
N HIS A 48 -10.49 -6.57 3.00
CA HIS A 48 -11.63 -7.05 2.20
C HIS A 48 -12.93 -6.31 2.57
N GLU A 49 -13.17 -6.05 3.87
CA GLU A 49 -14.28 -5.20 4.32
C GLU A 49 -14.26 -3.79 3.67
N ALA A 50 -13.07 -3.28 3.35
CA ALA A 50 -12.88 -1.98 2.67
C ALA A 50 -12.84 -2.07 1.13
N GLU A 51 -12.92 -3.26 0.52
CA GLU A 51 -12.76 -3.45 -0.94
C GLU A 51 -13.71 -2.57 -1.76
N ALA A 52 -14.96 -2.48 -1.33
CA ALA A 52 -15.99 -1.67 -1.98
C ALA A 52 -15.59 -0.17 -2.08
N ALA A 53 -14.84 0.35 -1.11
CA ALA A 53 -14.37 1.74 -1.11
C ALA A 53 -13.05 1.92 -1.89
N ILE A 54 -12.25 0.86 -2.01
CA ILE A 54 -11.02 0.88 -2.79
C ILE A 54 -11.36 0.83 -4.29
N GLU A 55 -12.53 0.32 -4.71
CA GLU A 55 -12.97 0.35 -6.12
C GLU A 55 -11.93 -0.27 -7.09
N THR A 56 -11.19 -1.28 -6.64
CA THR A 56 -10.16 -1.98 -7.43
C THR A 56 -10.25 -3.47 -7.19
N GLU A 57 -9.84 -4.29 -8.15
CA GLU A 57 -9.92 -5.76 -8.06
C GLU A 57 -8.77 -6.38 -7.25
N CYS A 58 -8.36 -5.75 -6.15
CA CYS A 58 -7.20 -6.16 -5.35
C CYS A 58 -7.35 -7.54 -4.70
N PHE A 59 -8.58 -8.05 -4.50
CA PHE A 59 -8.80 -9.40 -3.98
C PHE A 59 -9.06 -10.45 -5.06
N LYS A 60 -9.51 -10.05 -6.26
CA LYS A 60 -9.62 -10.99 -7.40
C LYS A 60 -8.26 -11.40 -7.93
N ASP A 61 -7.32 -10.46 -7.97
CA ASP A 61 -5.92 -10.69 -8.33
C ASP A 61 -5.02 -10.36 -7.15
N MET A 62 -4.77 -11.35 -6.28
CA MET A 62 -3.91 -11.17 -5.11
C MET A 62 -2.47 -10.82 -5.47
N ASP A 63 -1.99 -11.19 -6.67
CA ASP A 63 -0.63 -10.88 -7.16
C ASP A 63 -0.50 -9.41 -7.59
N SER A 64 -1.62 -8.68 -7.64
CA SER A 64 -1.63 -7.24 -7.91
C SER A 64 -1.19 -6.39 -6.71
N ASN A 65 -1.10 -6.98 -5.51
CA ASN A 65 -0.74 -6.33 -4.26
C ASN A 65 0.76 -6.41 -3.95
N ILE A 66 1.20 -5.62 -2.96
CA ILE A 66 2.56 -5.62 -2.42
C ILE A 66 2.56 -6.41 -1.12
N TYR A 67 3.62 -7.18 -0.89
CA TYR A 67 3.81 -7.95 0.32
C TYR A 67 5.19 -7.65 0.89
N ALA A 68 5.24 -7.23 2.15
CA ALA A 68 6.47 -6.84 2.82
C ALA A 68 6.44 -7.26 4.29
N PRO A 69 7.59 -7.42 4.96
CA PRO A 69 7.61 -7.70 6.38
C PRO A 69 7.12 -6.50 7.20
N ALA A 70 6.24 -6.76 8.18
CA ALA A 70 5.62 -5.70 8.98
C ALA A 70 6.58 -5.00 9.98
N TYR A 71 7.80 -5.51 10.11
CA TYR A 71 8.81 -5.07 11.09
C TYR A 71 10.06 -4.41 10.46
N ASP A 72 10.26 -4.51 9.14
CA ASP A 72 11.46 -4.01 8.46
C ASP A 72 11.12 -2.90 7.45
N PRO A 73 11.49 -1.64 7.72
CA PRO A 73 11.19 -0.53 6.83
C PRO A 73 11.98 -0.56 5.51
N PHE A 74 13.20 -1.13 5.50
CA PHE A 74 14.03 -1.17 4.30
C PHE A 74 13.54 -2.22 3.31
N VAL A 75 13.13 -3.39 3.81
CA VAL A 75 12.51 -4.41 2.96
C VAL A 75 11.17 -3.91 2.42
N THR A 76 10.40 -3.15 3.23
CA THR A 76 9.18 -2.48 2.76
C THR A 76 9.48 -1.50 1.62
N ALA A 77 10.49 -0.65 1.80
CA ALA A 77 10.90 0.31 0.77
C ALA A 77 11.31 -0.41 -0.53
N GLN A 78 12.14 -1.46 -0.42
CA GLN A 78 12.56 -2.27 -1.56
C GLN A 78 11.36 -2.90 -2.29
N ALA A 79 10.43 -3.53 -1.57
CA ALA A 79 9.24 -4.15 -2.17
C ALA A 79 8.35 -3.12 -2.90
N ILE A 80 8.23 -1.90 -2.36
CA ILE A 80 7.54 -0.79 -3.04
C ILE A 80 8.30 -0.40 -4.31
N SER A 81 9.62 -0.22 -4.26
CA SER A 81 10.44 0.18 -5.40
C SER A 81 10.33 -0.83 -6.55
N GLU A 82 10.51 -2.12 -6.26
CA GLU A 82 10.41 -3.20 -7.24
C GLU A 82 9.02 -3.25 -7.89
N TYR A 83 7.96 -3.07 -7.09
CA TYR A 83 6.60 -3.01 -7.60
C TYR A 83 6.41 -1.81 -8.54
N VAL A 84 6.83 -0.62 -8.10
CA VAL A 84 6.70 0.62 -8.87
C VAL A 84 7.44 0.50 -10.20
N GLU A 85 8.68 0.01 -10.20
CA GLU A 85 9.47 -0.20 -11.43
C GLU A 85 8.79 -1.18 -12.39
N LYS A 86 8.28 -2.30 -11.87
CA LYS A 86 7.54 -3.29 -12.66
C LYS A 86 6.28 -2.69 -13.29
N GLN A 87 5.54 -1.87 -12.55
CA GLN A 87 4.35 -1.21 -13.08
C GLN A 87 4.72 -0.10 -14.09
N ASN A 88 5.76 0.69 -13.82
CA ASN A 88 6.20 1.78 -14.68
C ASN A 88 6.64 1.29 -16.07
N LYS A 89 7.24 0.08 -16.14
CA LYS A 89 7.58 -0.60 -17.40
C LYS A 89 6.35 -0.97 -18.24
N ARG A 90 5.18 -1.18 -17.62
CA ARG A 90 3.92 -1.51 -18.31
C ARG A 90 3.18 -0.26 -18.76
N ALA A 91 3.10 0.73 -17.87
CA ALA A 91 2.47 2.01 -18.15
C ALA A 91 3.17 3.10 -17.33
N PRO A 92 3.60 4.22 -17.96
CA PRO A 92 4.26 5.31 -17.25
C PRO A 92 3.43 5.84 -16.09
N ILE A 93 4.02 5.86 -14.90
CA ILE A 93 3.41 6.36 -13.68
C ILE A 93 3.76 7.84 -13.55
N THR A 94 2.74 8.69 -13.58
CA THR A 94 2.91 10.14 -13.47
C THR A 94 2.96 10.64 -12.04
N ASN A 95 2.26 9.97 -11.12
CA ASN A 95 2.21 10.34 -9.70
C ASN A 95 2.01 9.09 -8.84
N ILE A 96 2.68 9.07 -7.69
CA ILE A 96 2.51 8.05 -6.64
C ILE A 96 2.04 8.74 -5.36
N TYR A 97 0.99 8.19 -4.77
CA TYR A 97 0.48 8.53 -3.45
C TYR A 97 0.76 7.38 -2.49
N LEU A 98 1.15 7.70 -1.26
CA LEU A 98 1.43 6.74 -0.19
C LEU A 98 0.47 6.99 0.96
N SER A 99 -0.17 5.94 1.47
CA SER A 99 -1.10 5.99 2.60
C SER A 99 -0.66 4.97 3.66
N PRO A 100 0.13 5.40 4.68
CA PRO A 100 0.69 4.51 5.67
C PRO A 100 -0.32 4.21 6.81
N LEU A 101 -1.35 3.41 6.52
CA LEU A 101 -2.42 3.07 7.49
C LEU A 101 -2.13 1.81 8.34
N SER A 102 -0.89 1.33 8.30
CA SER A 102 -0.46 0.07 8.91
C SER A 102 0.57 0.31 10.04
N THR A 103 1.62 -0.51 10.12
CA THR A 103 2.63 -0.45 11.17
C THR A 103 3.60 0.74 11.01
N LYS A 104 4.28 1.12 12.10
CA LYS A 104 5.33 2.16 12.07
C LYS A 104 6.46 1.82 11.07
N PRO A 105 6.95 0.56 10.98
CA PRO A 105 7.92 0.18 9.95
C PRO A 105 7.41 0.37 8.53
N HIS A 106 6.15 0.06 8.23
CA HIS A 106 5.58 0.36 6.90
C HIS A 106 5.57 1.86 6.60
N ALA A 107 5.19 2.69 7.59
CA ALA A 107 5.24 4.14 7.45
C ALA A 107 6.66 4.66 7.19
N LEU A 108 7.66 4.12 7.91
CA LEU A 108 9.06 4.46 7.69
C LEU A 108 9.57 4.00 6.32
N GLY A 109 9.22 2.79 5.87
CA GLY A 109 9.59 2.32 4.53
C GLY A 109 9.00 3.17 3.42
N MET A 110 7.74 3.59 3.57
CA MET A 110 7.11 4.57 2.67
C MET A 110 7.83 5.92 2.69
N ALA A 111 8.25 6.40 3.87
CA ALA A 111 9.03 7.63 3.99
C ALA A 111 10.40 7.51 3.31
N CYS A 112 11.10 6.39 3.43
CA CYS A 112 12.37 6.14 2.74
C CYS A 112 12.22 6.27 1.23
N ILE A 113 11.15 5.70 0.66
CA ILE A 113 10.86 5.81 -0.77
C ILE A 113 10.52 7.24 -1.19
N PHE A 114 9.77 7.97 -0.36
CA PHE A 114 9.46 9.37 -0.59
C PHE A 114 10.72 10.24 -0.70
N TYR A 115 11.63 10.12 0.26
CA TYR A 115 12.88 10.90 0.25
C TYR A 115 13.84 10.46 -0.86
N GLY A 116 13.89 9.17 -1.18
CA GLY A 116 14.74 8.66 -2.25
C GLY A 116 14.26 8.99 -3.67
N ASN A 117 12.96 9.29 -3.85
CA ASN A 117 12.34 9.52 -5.17
C ASN A 117 11.49 10.80 -5.19
N MET A 118 12.00 11.90 -4.62
CA MET A 118 11.27 13.17 -4.48
C MET A 118 10.64 13.69 -5.79
N ASP A 119 11.19 13.35 -6.96
CA ASP A 119 10.68 13.82 -8.25
C ASP A 119 9.38 13.13 -8.70
N LEU A 120 9.01 11.97 -8.12
CA LEU A 120 7.88 11.14 -8.59
C LEU A 120 6.70 11.01 -7.60
N ILE A 121 6.88 11.44 -6.35
CA ILE A 121 5.98 11.08 -5.24
C ILE A 121 5.35 12.32 -4.60
N LYS A 122 4.02 12.35 -4.51
CA LYS A 122 3.24 13.39 -3.80
C LYS A 122 2.49 12.74 -2.64
N THR A 123 2.74 13.17 -1.42
CA THR A 123 2.20 12.52 -0.20
C THR A 123 0.89 13.16 0.28
N LEU A 124 0.01 12.35 0.88
CA LEU A 124 -1.12 12.78 1.70
C LEU A 124 -0.96 12.22 3.12
N VAL A 125 -1.19 13.06 4.11
CA VAL A 125 -1.50 12.67 5.50
C VAL A 125 -3.01 12.47 5.61
#